data_AF-A0A1G9E951-F1
#
_entry.id   AF-A0A1G9E951-F1
#
_cell.length_a   1.000
_cell.length_b   1.000
_cell.length_c   1.000
_cell.angle_alpha   90.00
_cell.angle_beta   90.00
_cell.angle_gamma   90.00
#
_symmetry.space_group_name_H-M   'P 1'
#
loop_
_entity.id
_entity.type
_entity.pdbx_description
1 polymer ?
#
loop_
_entity_poly.entity_id
_entity_poly.type
_entity_poly.pdbx_seq_one_letter_code
_entity_poly.pdbx_strand_id
1 'polypeptide(L)'
;MKKFLCCSLVALVFMMFSAMAFAAGAPELRGTWGGAVKLITKDGDIRENKAVFVINKQDGTMFSGYKIWFADKNDNAETEPFCGIIDADGTRLYLAEGEDGYLQGEITGKQTMSLYYLESGRKAKAIKYNLERVRFTRGFIEIDKDGNKTIIRSEIVNVYPLNAERIMREADVNKDGKLSKTEWENWKNGK
;
A
#
# COMPACT_ATOMS: atom_id res chain seq x y z
N MET A 1 24.32 -40.85 -30.75
CA MET A 1 23.38 -39.79 -31.18
C MET A 1 22.14 -39.64 -30.29
N LYS A 2 21.48 -40.72 -29.82
CA LYS A 2 20.30 -40.63 -28.93
C LYS A 2 20.55 -39.95 -27.56
N LYS A 3 21.74 -40.07 -26.97
CA LYS A 3 22.07 -39.46 -25.67
C LYS A 3 22.31 -37.93 -25.74
N PHE A 4 22.69 -37.40 -26.90
CA PHE A 4 22.88 -35.96 -27.09
C PHE A 4 21.55 -35.22 -27.37
N LEU A 5 20.54 -35.91 -27.92
CA LEU A 5 19.20 -35.34 -28.12
C LEU A 5 18.41 -35.17 -26.81
N CYS A 6 18.66 -36.01 -25.78
CA CYS A 6 17.98 -35.87 -24.49
C CYS A 6 18.48 -34.66 -23.68
N CYS A 7 19.78 -34.34 -23.73
CA CYS A 7 20.33 -33.22 -22.98
C CYS A 7 19.87 -31.85 -23.53
N SER A 8 19.68 -31.74 -24.85
CA SER A 8 19.17 -30.52 -25.48
C SER A 8 17.68 -30.29 -25.21
N LEU A 9 16.88 -31.36 -25.09
CA LEU A 9 15.46 -31.24 -24.73
C LEU A 9 15.28 -30.79 -23.27
N VAL A 10 16.10 -31.30 -22.34
CA VAL A 10 16.07 -30.90 -20.92
C VAL A 10 16.51 -29.44 -20.74
N ALA A 11 17.53 -28.98 -21.48
CA ALA A 11 17.97 -27.59 -21.45
C ALA A 11 16.91 -26.62 -22.02
N LEU A 12 16.15 -27.03 -23.04
CA LEU A 12 15.08 -26.22 -23.62
C LEU A 12 13.87 -26.09 -22.66
N VAL A 13 13.53 -27.17 -21.93
CA VAL A 13 12.48 -27.14 -20.90
C VAL A 13 12.90 -26.27 -19.71
N PHE A 14 14.16 -26.33 -19.27
CA PHE A 14 14.66 -25.45 -18.19
C PHE A 14 14.70 -23.96 -18.58
N MET A 15 14.97 -23.62 -19.85
CA MET A 15 14.89 -22.24 -20.34
C MET A 15 13.46 -21.70 -20.45
N MET A 16 12.44 -22.56 -20.56
CA MET A 16 11.04 -22.12 -20.61
C MET A 16 10.45 -21.81 -19.21
N PHE A 17 11.04 -22.33 -18.13
CA PHE A 17 10.59 -22.01 -16.76
C PHE A 17 11.14 -20.70 -16.20
N SER A 18 12.17 -20.10 -16.79
CA SER A 18 12.71 -18.80 -16.33
C SER A 18 11.89 -17.59 -16.83
N ALA A 19 10.99 -17.78 -17.79
CA ALA A 19 10.21 -16.69 -18.37
C ALA A 19 8.92 -16.32 -17.58
N MET A 20 8.53 -17.09 -16.56
CA MET A 20 7.31 -16.79 -15.78
C MET A 20 7.54 -15.87 -14.56
N ALA A 21 8.75 -15.34 -14.35
CA ALA A 21 9.04 -14.49 -13.20
C ALA A 21 8.58 -13.03 -13.34
N PHE A 22 8.11 -12.60 -14.50
CA PHE A 22 7.72 -11.20 -14.75
C PHE A 22 6.25 -11.07 -15.14
N ALA A 23 5.36 -11.24 -14.15
CA ALA A 23 4.02 -10.64 -14.15
C ALA A 23 3.33 -10.76 -12.78
N ALA A 24 4.06 -10.85 -11.66
CA ALA A 24 3.43 -10.53 -10.39
C ALA A 24 3.11 -9.03 -10.45
N GLY A 25 1.84 -8.68 -10.67
CA GLY A 25 1.41 -7.28 -10.76
C GLY A 25 1.96 -6.49 -9.56
N ALA A 26 2.35 -5.24 -9.80
CA ALA A 26 2.91 -4.37 -8.77
C ALA A 26 2.05 -4.43 -7.48
N PRO A 27 2.68 -4.48 -6.29
CA PRO A 27 1.95 -4.61 -5.04
C PRO A 27 0.92 -3.48 -4.91
N GLU A 28 -0.26 -3.84 -4.44
CA GLU A 28 -1.32 -2.87 -4.25
C GLU A 28 -1.03 -1.97 -3.05
N LEU A 29 -0.84 -0.68 -3.29
CA LEU A 29 -0.59 0.32 -2.24
C LEU A 29 -1.78 1.23 -1.95
N ARG A 30 -2.78 1.35 -2.83
CA ARG A 30 -3.90 2.29 -2.59
C ARG A 30 -4.59 2.04 -1.25
N GLY A 31 -5.02 3.12 -0.60
CA GLY A 31 -5.69 3.10 0.68
C GLY A 31 -5.02 4.03 1.69
N THR A 32 -5.41 3.85 2.94
CA THR A 32 -4.96 4.67 4.06
C THR A 32 -3.99 3.89 4.93
N TRP A 33 -2.85 4.49 5.23
CA TRP A 33 -1.77 3.93 6.02
C TRP A 33 -1.50 4.85 7.19
N GLY A 34 -1.64 4.36 8.41
CA GLY A 34 -1.47 5.16 9.62
C GLY A 34 -0.42 4.53 10.52
N GLY A 35 0.33 5.34 11.25
CA GLY A 35 1.29 4.77 12.18
C GLY A 35 2.16 5.76 12.92
N ALA A 36 3.11 5.19 13.65
CA ALA A 36 4.04 5.92 14.49
C ALA A 36 5.16 6.55 13.66
N VAL A 37 5.56 7.74 14.09
CA VAL A 37 6.61 8.57 13.49
C VAL A 37 7.68 8.80 14.54
N LYS A 38 8.94 8.65 14.14
CA LYS A 38 10.10 9.03 14.95
C LYS A 38 11.03 9.91 14.13
N LEU A 39 11.22 11.14 14.58
CA LEU A 39 12.02 12.16 13.93
C LEU A 39 13.30 12.43 14.73
N ILE A 40 14.39 12.73 14.03
CA ILE A 40 15.60 13.34 14.58
C ILE A 40 16.01 14.57 13.73
N THR A 41 16.31 15.69 14.38
CA THR A 41 16.86 16.88 13.71
C THR A 41 18.38 16.87 13.67
N LYS A 42 18.99 17.71 12.83
CA LYS A 42 20.45 17.93 12.80
C LYS A 42 21.06 18.34 14.14
N ASP A 43 20.26 18.90 15.04
CA ASP A 43 20.69 19.36 16.36
C ASP A 43 20.53 18.27 17.44
N GLY A 44 20.04 17.09 17.06
CA GLY A 44 19.87 15.93 17.94
C GLY A 44 18.50 15.83 18.62
N ASP A 45 17.57 16.75 18.34
CA ASP A 45 16.22 16.69 18.92
C ASP A 45 15.47 15.47 18.38
N ILE A 46 14.97 14.63 19.28
CA ILE A 46 14.14 13.47 18.94
C ILE A 46 12.69 13.76 19.29
N ARG A 47 11.77 13.47 18.36
CA ARG A 47 10.33 13.63 18.55
C ARG A 47 9.58 12.40 18.06
N GLU A 48 8.46 12.11 18.70
CA GLU A 48 7.54 11.05 18.30
C GLU A 48 6.16 11.64 18.01
N ASN A 49 5.52 11.15 16.95
CA ASN A 49 4.20 11.62 16.53
C ASN A 49 3.47 10.50 15.76
N LYS A 50 2.33 10.82 15.16
CA LYS A 50 1.60 9.97 14.22
C LYS A 50 1.48 10.68 12.88
N ALA A 51 1.47 9.89 11.82
CA ALA A 51 1.18 10.36 10.47
C ALA A 51 0.25 9.40 9.76
N VAL A 52 -0.47 9.94 8.77
CA VAL A 52 -1.31 9.15 7.87
C VAL A 52 -0.88 9.43 6.45
N PHE A 53 -0.70 8.38 5.66
CA PHE A 53 -0.47 8.44 4.23
C PHE A 53 -1.71 7.91 3.52
N VAL A 54 -2.23 8.68 2.58
CA VAL A 54 -3.34 8.28 1.72
C VAL A 54 -2.82 8.11 0.31
N ILE A 55 -2.79 6.88 -0.19
CA ILE A 55 -2.45 6.57 -1.58
C ILE A 55 -3.77 6.39 -2.33
N ASN A 56 -4.15 7.37 -3.15
CA ASN A 56 -5.45 7.35 -3.82
C ASN A 56 -5.36 6.97 -5.30
N LYS A 57 -4.18 7.09 -5.92
CA LYS A 57 -3.95 6.72 -7.32
C LYS A 57 -2.72 5.82 -7.42
N GLN A 58 -2.87 4.74 -8.18
CA GLN A 58 -1.79 3.84 -8.53
C GLN A 58 -2.03 3.30 -9.94
N ASP A 59 -0.99 3.32 -10.76
CA ASP A 59 -0.94 2.77 -12.11
C ASP A 59 0.32 1.92 -12.22
N GLY A 60 0.15 0.59 -12.13
CA GLY A 60 1.26 -0.35 -11.99
C GLY A 60 2.17 0.03 -10.83
N THR A 61 3.44 0.32 -11.14
CA THR A 61 4.47 0.69 -10.19
C THR A 61 4.46 2.17 -9.81
N MET A 62 3.68 3.02 -10.47
CA MET A 62 3.61 4.45 -10.19
C MET A 62 2.42 4.75 -9.28
N PHE A 63 2.58 5.62 -8.29
CA PHE A 63 1.49 6.00 -7.39
C PHE A 63 1.60 7.44 -6.91
N SER A 64 0.49 7.97 -6.40
CA SER A 64 0.44 9.31 -5.81
C SER A 64 -0.61 9.36 -4.70
N GLY A 65 -0.49 10.38 -3.87
CA GLY A 65 -1.27 10.50 -2.66
C GLY A 65 -1.00 11.79 -1.92
N TYR A 66 -1.38 11.79 -0.64
CA TYR A 66 -1.09 12.88 0.28
C TYR A 66 -0.86 12.36 1.69
N LYS A 67 0.03 13.03 2.41
CA LYS A 67 0.34 12.82 3.82
C LYS A 67 -0.49 13.77 4.66
N ILE A 68 -0.98 13.29 5.80
CA ILE A 68 -1.68 14.06 6.81
C ILE A 68 -0.85 14.01 8.09
N TRP A 69 -0.57 15.18 8.68
CA TRP A 69 0.19 15.31 9.91
C TRP A 69 -0.30 16.50 10.73
N PHE A 70 -0.03 16.47 12.04
CA PHE A 70 -0.35 17.57 12.95
C PHE A 70 0.91 18.39 13.19
N ALA A 71 0.86 19.69 12.88
CA ALA A 71 1.99 20.57 13.15
C ALA A 71 2.08 20.89 14.65
N ASP A 72 3.29 20.99 15.19
CA ASP A 72 3.56 21.23 16.63
C ASP A 72 2.87 22.49 17.21
N LYS A 73 2.36 23.39 16.35
CA LYS A 73 1.71 24.66 16.74
C LYS A 73 0.34 24.88 16.11
N ASN A 74 -0.22 23.89 15.43
CA ASN A 74 -1.52 24.00 14.76
C ASN A 74 -2.37 22.78 15.13
N ASP A 75 -3.54 23.02 15.74
CA ASP A 75 -4.50 21.95 16.03
C ASP A 75 -5.16 21.40 14.75
N ASN A 76 -4.95 22.07 13.61
CA ASN A 76 -5.42 21.61 12.32
C ASN A 76 -4.45 20.59 11.71
N ALA A 77 -5.03 19.54 11.13
CA ALA A 77 -4.30 18.59 10.31
C ALA A 77 -3.84 19.27 9.02
N GLU A 78 -2.53 19.23 8.76
CA GLU A 78 -1.92 19.68 7.51
C GLU A 78 -1.89 18.54 6.51
N THR A 79 -2.09 18.86 5.23
CA THR A 79 -1.99 17.88 4.13
C THR A 79 -0.91 18.27 3.13
N GLU A 80 -0.10 17.30 2.72
CA GLU A 80 0.98 17.52 1.74
C GLU A 80 0.92 16.44 0.64
N PRO A 81 0.92 16.81 -0.65
CA PRO A 81 0.91 15.83 -1.73
C PRO A 81 2.25 15.11 -1.85
N PHE A 82 2.23 13.89 -2.39
CA PHE A 82 3.43 13.17 -2.80
C PHE A 82 3.17 12.31 -4.04
N CYS A 83 4.26 11.97 -4.74
CA CYS A 83 4.26 10.94 -5.78
C CYS A 83 5.36 9.92 -5.50
N GLY A 84 5.21 8.71 -6.01
CA GLY A 84 6.20 7.66 -5.80
C GLY A 84 6.17 6.54 -6.82
N ILE A 85 7.22 5.72 -6.74
CA ILE A 85 7.43 4.54 -7.55
C ILE A 85 7.73 3.32 -6.67
N ILE A 86 7.27 2.18 -7.14
CA ILE A 86 7.64 0.85 -6.64
C ILE A 86 8.77 0.35 -7.52
N ASP A 87 9.79 -0.21 -6.89
CA ASP A 87 10.93 -0.75 -7.61
C ASP A 87 10.62 -2.07 -8.34
N ALA A 88 11.63 -2.61 -9.03
CA ALA A 88 11.44 -3.77 -9.90
C ALA A 88 11.10 -5.06 -9.14
N ASP A 89 11.53 -5.19 -7.88
CA ASP A 89 11.23 -6.38 -7.06
C ASP A 89 9.90 -6.25 -6.28
N GLY A 90 9.25 -5.08 -6.34
CA GLY A 90 7.97 -4.86 -5.70
C GLY A 90 8.07 -4.70 -4.19
N THR A 91 9.26 -4.43 -3.63
CA THR A 91 9.45 -4.31 -2.18
C THR A 91 9.88 -2.93 -1.75
N ARG A 92 10.63 -2.19 -2.59
CA ARG A 92 11.12 -0.84 -2.24
C ARG A 92 10.25 0.24 -2.84
N LEU A 93 10.13 1.33 -2.09
CA LEU A 93 9.33 2.51 -2.43
C LEU A 93 10.26 3.73 -2.49
N TYR A 94 10.06 4.59 -3.49
CA TYR A 94 10.74 5.87 -3.59
C TYR A 94 9.70 6.96 -3.83
N LEU A 95 9.65 7.98 -2.97
CA LEU A 95 8.67 9.06 -3.07
C LEU A 95 9.36 10.42 -3.07
N ALA A 96 8.79 11.35 -3.83
CA ALA A 96 9.04 12.78 -3.70
C ALA A 96 7.85 13.41 -2.97
N GLU A 97 8.14 14.19 -1.92
CA GLU A 97 7.12 15.03 -1.28
C GLU A 97 6.93 16.34 -2.06
N GLY A 98 5.79 16.99 -1.87
CA GLY A 98 5.36 18.12 -2.70
C GLY A 98 6.24 19.35 -2.59
N GLU A 99 6.79 19.63 -1.41
CA GLU A 99 7.65 20.80 -1.18
C GLU A 99 9.12 20.41 -1.07
N ASP A 100 9.48 19.59 -0.08
CA ASP A 100 10.87 19.31 0.27
C ASP A 100 11.07 17.85 0.71
N GLY A 101 12.24 17.32 0.34
CA GLY A 101 12.71 16.03 0.83
C GLY A 101 12.18 14.82 0.05
N TYR A 102 12.70 13.66 0.42
CA TYR A 102 12.43 12.41 -0.26
C TYR A 102 12.14 11.33 0.77
N LEU A 103 11.21 10.42 0.44
CA LEU A 103 11.03 9.20 1.21
C LEU A 103 11.63 8.02 0.44
N GLN A 104 12.31 7.16 1.18
CA GLN A 104 12.62 5.80 0.76
C GLN A 104 11.83 4.86 1.66
N GLY A 105 11.39 3.72 1.16
CA GLY A 105 10.55 2.83 1.94
C GLY A 105 10.64 1.38 1.53
N GLU A 106 10.03 0.53 2.35
CA GLU A 106 9.97 -0.90 2.15
C GLU A 106 8.60 -1.43 2.59
N ILE A 107 8.02 -2.32 1.79
CA ILE A 107 6.84 -3.11 2.17
C ILE A 107 7.31 -4.23 3.10
N THR A 108 7.04 -4.09 4.40
CA THR A 108 7.52 -5.03 5.43
C THR A 108 6.57 -6.20 5.66
N GLY A 109 5.41 -6.20 5.01
CA GLY A 109 4.39 -7.24 5.09
C GLY A 109 3.17 -6.88 4.27
N LYS A 110 2.19 -7.80 4.19
CA LYS A 110 0.96 -7.58 3.37
C LYS A 110 0.22 -6.28 3.71
N GLN A 111 0.32 -5.82 4.95
CA GLN A 111 -0.43 -4.69 5.49
C GLN A 111 0.46 -3.73 6.30
N THR A 112 1.77 -3.79 6.12
CA THR A 112 2.74 -2.98 6.85
C THR A 112 3.82 -2.46 5.92
N MET A 113 4.28 -1.24 6.16
CA MET A 113 5.43 -0.66 5.46
C MET A 113 6.25 0.23 6.40
N SER A 114 7.53 0.40 6.06
CA SER A 114 8.38 1.41 6.68
C SER A 114 8.74 2.48 5.65
N LEU A 115 8.67 3.75 6.04
CA LEU A 115 9.16 4.86 5.23
C LEU A 115 10.26 5.62 5.99
N TYR A 116 11.14 6.25 5.24
CA TYR A 116 12.33 6.97 5.71
C TYR A 116 12.42 8.29 4.96
N TYR A 117 11.98 9.37 5.60
CA TYR A 117 12.11 10.71 5.06
C TYR A 117 13.49 11.28 5.34
N LEU A 118 14.07 11.90 4.33
CA LEU A 118 15.33 12.63 4.43
C LEU A 118 15.17 14.02 3.82
N GLU A 119 15.59 15.03 4.59
CA GLU A 119 15.72 16.41 4.14
C GLU A 119 17.10 16.93 4.50
N SER A 120 17.67 17.75 3.63
CA SER A 120 19.00 18.35 3.82
C SER A 120 18.91 19.86 4.02
N GLY A 121 20.05 20.53 4.23
CA GLY A 121 20.10 21.98 4.38
C GLY A 121 19.72 22.47 5.78
N ARG A 122 19.14 23.68 5.87
CA ARG A 122 18.89 24.36 7.16
C ARG A 122 17.90 23.61 8.06
N LYS A 123 16.98 22.86 7.44
CA LYS A 123 15.94 22.05 8.12
C LYS A 123 16.30 20.56 8.18
N ALA A 124 17.59 20.22 7.98
CA ALA A 124 18.02 18.84 7.88
C ALA A 124 17.49 17.97 9.03
N LYS A 125 16.80 16.90 8.64
CA LYS A 125 16.13 15.96 9.56
C LYS A 125 15.94 14.61 8.88
N ALA A 126 15.87 13.58 9.70
CA ALA A 126 15.52 12.23 9.27
C ALA A 126 14.28 11.77 10.03
N ILE A 127 13.36 11.09 9.36
CA ILE A 127 12.12 10.62 9.96
C ILE A 127 11.87 9.17 9.56
N LYS A 128 11.65 8.30 10.55
CA LYS A 128 11.18 6.94 10.34
C LYS A 128 9.68 6.87 10.58
N TYR A 129 8.98 6.23 9.66
CA TYR A 129 7.57 5.88 9.76
C TYR A 129 7.45 4.37 9.84
N ASN A 130 6.68 3.87 10.81
CA ASN A 130 6.20 2.49 10.80
C ASN A 130 4.69 2.56 10.59
N LEU A 131 4.24 2.15 9.41
CA LEU A 131 2.87 2.32 8.98
C LEU A 131 2.17 0.97 8.87
N GLU A 132 0.92 0.95 9.33
CA GLU A 132 0.00 -0.16 9.11
C GLU A 132 -1.15 0.32 8.24
N ARG A 133 -1.64 -0.57 7.38
CA ARG A 133 -2.83 -0.25 6.60
C ARG A 133 -4.01 -0.15 7.55
N VAL A 134 -4.71 0.98 7.50
CA VAL A 134 -5.94 1.18 8.27
C VAL A 134 -6.97 0.17 7.77
N ARG A 135 -7.28 -0.81 8.63
CA ARG A 135 -8.39 -1.75 8.40
C ARG A 135 -9.65 -1.13 8.95
N PHE A 136 -10.70 -1.13 8.13
CA PHE A 136 -11.97 -0.64 8.59
C PHE A 136 -12.78 -1.73 9.26
N THR A 137 -13.49 -1.36 10.33
CA THR A 137 -14.12 -2.30 11.26
C THR A 137 -15.62 -2.45 11.06
N ARG A 138 -16.28 -1.69 10.16
CA ARG A 138 -17.75 -1.74 10.05
C ARG A 138 -18.22 -3.15 9.71
N GLY A 139 -19.33 -3.53 10.34
CA GLY A 139 -19.93 -4.84 10.17
C GLY A 139 -20.53 -4.98 8.77
N PHE A 140 -20.60 -6.22 8.26
CA PHE A 140 -21.25 -6.52 6.97
C PHE A 140 -22.64 -5.86 6.83
N ILE A 141 -23.45 -5.95 7.89
CA ILE A 141 -24.81 -5.39 7.98
C ILE A 141 -24.83 -3.85 7.92
N GLU A 142 -23.76 -3.18 8.33
CA GLU A 142 -23.70 -1.71 8.30
C GLU A 142 -23.37 -1.16 6.90
N ILE A 143 -22.81 -2.00 6.04
CA ILE A 143 -22.39 -1.65 4.68
C ILE A 143 -23.44 -2.08 3.66
N ASP A 144 -24.02 -3.26 3.83
CA ASP A 144 -25.17 -3.78 3.08
C ASP A 144 -26.42 -2.94 3.39
N LYS A 145 -26.59 -1.84 2.65
CA LYS A 145 -27.61 -0.83 2.93
C LYS A 145 -28.98 -1.24 2.44
N ASP A 146 -29.03 -2.03 1.37
CA ASP A 146 -30.28 -2.54 0.81
C ASP A 146 -30.72 -3.88 1.44
N GLY A 147 -29.87 -4.49 2.26
CA GLY A 147 -30.16 -5.71 3.01
C GLY A 147 -30.17 -6.96 2.13
N ASN A 148 -29.58 -6.90 0.94
CA ASN A 148 -29.61 -7.98 -0.05
C ASN A 148 -28.62 -9.12 0.28
N LYS A 149 -27.89 -9.03 1.40
CA LYS A 149 -26.89 -9.99 1.88
C LYS A 149 -25.65 -10.10 0.99
N THR A 150 -25.40 -9.08 0.18
CA THR A 150 -24.17 -8.90 -0.59
C THR A 150 -23.73 -7.44 -0.45
N ILE A 151 -22.43 -7.18 -0.54
CA ILE A 151 -21.91 -5.82 -0.57
C ILE A 151 -21.42 -5.52 -1.97
N ILE A 152 -21.91 -4.44 -2.58
CA ILE A 152 -21.45 -3.97 -3.89
C ILE A 152 -20.53 -2.75 -3.77
N ARG A 153 -19.77 -2.47 -4.84
CA ARG A 153 -18.83 -1.33 -4.88
C ARG A 153 -19.44 -0.01 -4.41
N SER A 154 -20.64 0.33 -4.85
CA SER A 154 -21.29 1.60 -4.48
C SER A 154 -21.57 1.71 -2.97
N GLU A 155 -21.86 0.60 -2.30
CA GLU A 155 -22.08 0.56 -0.86
C GLU A 155 -20.78 0.75 -0.10
N ILE A 156 -19.70 0.12 -0.58
CA ILE A 156 -18.36 0.33 -0.02
C ILE A 156 -17.89 1.76 -0.28
N VAL A 157 -18.15 2.34 -1.46
CA VAL A 157 -17.79 3.74 -1.75
C VAL A 157 -18.45 4.70 -0.76
N ASN A 158 -19.70 4.45 -0.38
CA ASN A 158 -20.42 5.30 0.59
C ASN A 158 -19.79 5.27 1.99
N VAL A 159 -19.06 4.22 2.32
CA VAL A 159 -18.52 3.98 3.66
C VAL A 159 -17.00 4.18 3.70
N TYR A 160 -16.30 3.74 2.67
CA TYR A 160 -14.85 3.73 2.47
C TYR A 160 -14.48 4.19 1.05
N PRO A 161 -14.75 5.46 0.69
CA PRO A 161 -14.62 5.95 -0.68
C PRO A 161 -13.23 5.75 -1.28
N LEU A 162 -12.18 5.91 -0.47
CA LEU A 162 -10.78 5.78 -0.89
C LEU A 162 -10.28 4.32 -0.94
N ASN A 163 -11.06 3.38 -0.44
CA ASN A 163 -10.66 1.98 -0.33
C ASN A 163 -11.59 1.02 -1.08
N ALA A 164 -12.72 1.49 -1.61
CA ALA A 164 -13.73 0.64 -2.20
C ALA A 164 -13.21 -0.25 -3.34
N GLU A 165 -12.43 0.31 -4.26
CA GLU A 165 -11.79 -0.46 -5.34
C GLU A 165 -10.89 -1.56 -4.82
N ARG A 166 -10.09 -1.25 -3.79
CA ARG A 166 -9.18 -2.22 -3.20
C ARG A 166 -9.95 -3.32 -2.48
N ILE A 167 -10.92 -2.93 -1.65
CA ILE A 167 -11.73 -3.87 -0.88
C ILE A 167 -12.43 -4.83 -1.82
N MET A 168 -13.07 -4.35 -2.90
CA MET A 168 -13.68 -5.21 -3.91
C MET A 168 -12.67 -6.19 -4.51
N ARG A 169 -11.52 -5.69 -4.98
CA ARG A 169 -10.50 -6.54 -5.62
C ARG A 169 -9.91 -7.59 -4.68
N GLU A 170 -9.72 -7.27 -3.41
CA GLU A 170 -9.09 -8.17 -2.44
C GLU A 170 -10.09 -9.15 -1.80
N ALA A 171 -11.33 -8.73 -1.56
CA ALA A 171 -12.32 -9.53 -0.87
C ALA A 171 -13.20 -10.36 -1.82
N ASP A 172 -13.37 -9.95 -3.09
CA ASP A 172 -14.17 -10.69 -4.09
C ASP A 172 -13.34 -11.85 -4.66
N VAL A 173 -13.25 -12.92 -3.88
CA VAL A 173 -12.43 -14.10 -4.22
C VAL A 173 -13.01 -14.84 -5.42
N ASN A 174 -14.34 -14.89 -5.53
CA ASN A 174 -15.03 -15.60 -6.60
C ASN A 174 -15.14 -14.77 -7.91
N LYS A 175 -14.87 -13.46 -7.85
CA LYS A 175 -14.88 -12.48 -8.94
C LYS A 175 -16.26 -12.24 -9.56
N ASP A 176 -17.32 -12.32 -8.77
CA ASP A 176 -18.71 -12.07 -9.21
C ASP A 176 -19.13 -10.59 -9.15
N GLY A 177 -18.22 -9.71 -8.70
CA GLY A 177 -18.44 -8.28 -8.56
C GLY A 177 -19.18 -7.89 -7.29
N LYS A 178 -19.37 -8.81 -6.33
CA LYS A 178 -20.04 -8.61 -5.05
C LYS A 178 -19.26 -9.30 -3.93
N LEU A 179 -19.50 -8.89 -2.68
CA LEU A 179 -18.92 -9.55 -1.52
C LEU A 179 -20.01 -10.27 -0.74
N SER A 180 -19.90 -11.59 -0.64
CA SER A 180 -20.67 -12.36 0.34
C SER A 180 -20.20 -12.06 1.77
N LYS A 181 -21.04 -12.43 2.76
CA LYS A 181 -20.66 -12.31 4.18
C LYS A 181 -19.37 -13.06 4.51
N THR A 182 -19.17 -14.24 3.91
CA THR A 182 -17.98 -15.06 4.14
C THR A 182 -16.72 -14.39 3.59
N GLU A 183 -16.79 -13.87 2.36
CA GLU A 183 -15.69 -13.11 1.74
C GLU A 183 -15.30 -11.88 2.56
N TRP A 184 -16.30 -11.12 3.00
CA TRP A 184 -16.11 -9.95 3.85
C TRP A 184 -15.40 -10.29 5.18
N GLU A 185 -15.88 -11.31 5.89
CA GLU A 185 -15.33 -11.68 7.20
C GLU A 185 -13.93 -12.32 7.07
N ASN A 186 -13.68 -13.09 6.01
CA ASN A 186 -12.34 -13.64 5.76
C ASN A 186 -11.33 -12.51 5.48
N TRP A 187 -11.69 -11.56 4.61
CA TRP A 187 -10.84 -10.42 4.29
C TRP A 187 -10.54 -9.55 5.53
N LYS A 188 -11.56 -9.23 6.35
CA LYS A 188 -11.36 -8.47 7.60
C LYS A 188 -10.36 -9.14 8.54
N ASN A 189 -10.47 -10.46 8.69
CA ASN A 189 -9.61 -11.25 9.56
C ASN A 189 -8.22 -11.54 8.97
N GLY A 190 -7.95 -11.09 7.74
CA GLY A 190 -6.67 -11.28 7.06
C GLY A 190 -6.37 -12.73 6.69
N LYS A 191 -7.42 -13.54 6.46
CA LYS A 191 -7.31 -14.92 5.98
C LYS A 191 -7.32 -14.98 4.47
#